data_AF-A0A6L4WSS3-F1
#
_entry.id   AF-A0A6L4WSS3-F1
#
_cell.length_a   1.000
_cell.length_b   1.000
_cell.length_c   1.000
_cell.angle_alpha   90.00
_cell.angle_beta   90.00
_cell.angle_gamma   90.00
#
_symmetry.space_group_name_H-M   'P 1'
#
loop_
_entity.id
_entity.type
_entity.pdbx_description
1 polymer ?
#
loop_
_entity_poly.entity_id
_entity_poly.type
_entity_poly.pdbx_seq_one_letter_code
_entity_poly.pdbx_strand_id
1 'polypeptide(L)'
;MSKNIYKELENTVLKTLKYFKEDLTVTDKSILKNYKGAFLYAYRDKGTSICLLDINKHDYSKSEKQMEFRLSNIWYYLNTTNKDFLYFDGEKLKKITRFELNALFNIHSNEVLEKKKLLNDLNIELITFELLNLMTSTRCWKHYVLNSNNPALRRLRNYFDFEKIKKTDKHIELRAELTRLLK
;
A
#
# COMPACT_ATOMS: atom_id res chain seq x y z
N MET A 1 -21.43 -12.42 -1.60
CA MET A 1 -20.48 -13.27 -2.33
C MET A 1 -19.50 -12.35 -3.06
N SER A 2 -18.20 -12.37 -2.77
CA SER A 2 -17.24 -11.62 -3.60
C SER A 2 -17.20 -12.28 -4.97
N LYS A 3 -17.60 -11.55 -6.03
CA LYS A 3 -17.32 -11.98 -7.41
C LYS A 3 -15.84 -12.36 -7.48
N ASN A 4 -15.54 -13.50 -8.09
CA ASN A 4 -14.16 -13.91 -8.28
C ASN A 4 -13.54 -12.99 -9.35
N ILE A 5 -12.96 -11.87 -8.90
CA ILE A 5 -12.35 -10.83 -9.75
C ILE A 5 -11.37 -11.42 -10.77
N TYR A 6 -10.67 -12.49 -10.39
CA TYR A 6 -9.76 -13.20 -11.28
C TYR A 6 -10.50 -13.81 -12.48
N LYS A 7 -11.68 -14.42 -12.29
CA LYS A 7 -12.49 -14.94 -13.41
C LYS A 7 -12.97 -13.82 -14.34
N GLU A 8 -13.27 -12.65 -13.79
CA GLU A 8 -13.68 -11.48 -14.57
C GLU A 8 -12.53 -10.93 -15.41
N LEU A 9 -11.33 -10.85 -14.83
CA LEU A 9 -10.08 -10.53 -15.55
C LEU A 9 -9.79 -11.56 -16.62
N GLU A 10 -9.88 -12.85 -16.31
CA GLU A 10 -9.64 -13.94 -17.26
C GLU A 10 -10.55 -13.84 -18.48
N ASN A 11 -11.84 -13.65 -18.27
CA ASN A 11 -12.81 -13.49 -19.36
C ASN A 11 -12.57 -12.25 -20.24
N THR A 12 -12.01 -11.19 -19.66
CA THR A 12 -11.79 -9.89 -20.34
C THR A 12 -10.45 -9.84 -21.05
N VAL A 13 -9.38 -10.33 -20.40
CA VAL A 13 -7.98 -10.09 -20.77
C VAL A 13 -7.40 -11.27 -21.55
N LEU A 14 -7.79 -12.51 -21.23
CA LEU A 14 -7.17 -13.70 -21.83
C LEU A 14 -7.33 -13.76 -23.36
N LYS A 15 -8.40 -13.16 -23.89
CA LYS A 15 -8.65 -13.05 -25.34
C LYS A 15 -7.63 -12.16 -26.06
N THR A 16 -7.03 -11.20 -25.35
CA THR A 16 -6.06 -10.26 -25.90
C THR A 16 -4.62 -10.78 -25.76
N LEU A 17 -4.34 -11.60 -24.74
CA LEU A 17 -3.00 -12.13 -24.46
C LEU A 17 -2.59 -13.24 -25.46
N LYS A 18 -1.56 -12.94 -26.28
CA LYS A 18 -1.04 -13.87 -27.28
C LYS A 18 0.20 -14.63 -26.80
N TYR A 19 1.13 -13.93 -26.16
CA TYR A 19 2.47 -14.46 -25.88
C TYR A 19 2.74 -14.75 -24.40
N PHE A 20 2.14 -13.98 -23.48
CA PHE A 20 2.42 -14.05 -22.05
C PHE A 20 1.14 -14.31 -21.25
N LYS A 21 0.53 -15.48 -21.49
CA LYS A 21 -0.69 -15.87 -20.75
C LYS A 21 -0.39 -16.15 -19.27
N GLU A 22 0.83 -16.57 -18.96
CA GLU A 22 1.30 -16.85 -17.60
C GLU A 22 1.29 -15.61 -16.70
N ASP A 23 1.49 -14.41 -17.26
CA ASP A 23 1.38 -13.15 -16.52
C ASP A 23 0.02 -13.06 -15.83
N LEU A 24 -1.05 -13.38 -16.56
CA LEU A 24 -2.41 -13.41 -16.02
C LEU A 24 -2.66 -14.67 -15.18
N THR A 25 -2.36 -15.86 -15.71
CA THR A 25 -2.83 -17.13 -15.12
C THR A 25 -2.03 -17.57 -13.90
N VAL A 26 -0.81 -17.07 -13.73
CA VAL A 26 0.10 -17.41 -12.64
C VAL A 26 0.42 -16.18 -11.79
N THR A 27 1.03 -15.15 -12.38
CA THR A 27 1.57 -14.01 -11.62
C THR A 27 0.46 -13.15 -11.03
N ASP A 28 -0.45 -12.64 -11.85
CA ASP A 28 -1.56 -11.80 -11.42
C ASP A 28 -2.50 -12.56 -10.50
N LYS A 29 -2.76 -13.84 -10.80
CA LYS A 29 -3.53 -14.74 -9.93
C LYS A 29 -2.93 -14.83 -8.53
N SER A 30 -1.60 -14.98 -8.45
CA SER A 30 -0.88 -15.06 -7.17
C SER A 30 -0.99 -13.74 -6.40
N ILE A 31 -0.77 -12.60 -7.07
CA ILE A 31 -0.87 -11.26 -6.50
C ILE A 31 -2.28 -10.99 -5.95
N LEU A 32 -3.31 -11.39 -6.71
CA LEU A 32 -4.71 -11.11 -6.38
C LEU A 32 -5.35 -12.15 -5.43
N LYS A 33 -4.72 -13.30 -5.19
CA LYS A 33 -5.30 -14.42 -4.41
C LYS A 33 -5.91 -13.98 -3.07
N ASN A 34 -5.24 -13.06 -2.37
CA ASN A 34 -5.66 -12.56 -1.06
C ASN A 34 -5.90 -11.04 -1.03
N TYR A 35 -5.92 -10.38 -2.19
CA TYR A 35 -6.09 -8.93 -2.26
C TYR A 35 -7.52 -8.58 -2.64
N LYS A 36 -8.14 -7.72 -1.83
CA LYS A 36 -9.52 -7.24 -2.01
C LYS A 36 -9.62 -5.74 -2.24
N GLY A 37 -8.48 -5.03 -2.19
CA GLY A 37 -8.44 -3.58 -2.37
C GLY A 37 -8.52 -3.19 -3.84
N ALA A 38 -8.54 -1.88 -4.08
CA ALA A 38 -8.55 -1.32 -5.42
C ALA A 38 -7.21 -1.56 -6.15
N PHE A 39 -7.26 -1.70 -7.47
CA PHE A 39 -6.05 -1.82 -8.30
C PHE A 39 -6.26 -1.29 -9.72
N LEU A 40 -5.17 -0.82 -10.31
CA LEU A 40 -5.06 -0.53 -11.74
C LEU A 40 -4.51 -1.76 -12.45
N TYR A 41 -5.09 -2.06 -13.60
CA TYR A 41 -4.68 -3.18 -14.43
C TYR A 41 -4.50 -2.72 -15.86
N ALA A 42 -3.35 -3.00 -16.46
CA ALA A 42 -3.04 -2.64 -17.82
C ALA A 42 -2.62 -3.90 -18.57
N TYR A 43 -3.00 -4.01 -19.85
CA TYR A 43 -2.67 -5.19 -20.63
C TYR A 43 -2.46 -4.87 -22.11
N ARG A 44 -1.77 -5.80 -22.76
CA ARG A 44 -1.43 -5.80 -24.18
C ARG A 44 -1.31 -7.24 -24.66
N ASP A 45 -1.11 -7.45 -25.95
CA ASP A 45 -0.90 -8.78 -26.52
C ASP A 45 0.32 -9.52 -25.94
N LYS A 46 1.32 -8.75 -25.50
CA LYS A 46 2.58 -9.20 -24.91
C LYS A 46 2.65 -9.11 -23.38
N GLY A 47 1.53 -9.14 -22.66
CA GLY A 47 1.54 -9.28 -21.19
C GLY A 47 0.67 -8.28 -20.46
N THR A 48 0.84 -8.28 -19.14
CA THR A 48 -0.01 -7.52 -18.19
C THR A 48 0.85 -6.71 -17.23
N SER A 49 0.25 -5.69 -16.63
CA SER A 49 0.85 -4.90 -15.55
C SER A 49 -0.24 -4.61 -14.51
N ILE A 50 0.05 -4.94 -13.25
CA ILE A 50 -0.86 -4.66 -12.12
C ILE A 50 -0.22 -3.68 -11.14
N CYS A 51 -1.01 -2.72 -10.68
CA CYS A 51 -0.64 -1.82 -9.60
C CYS A 51 -1.72 -1.81 -8.52
N LEU A 52 -1.38 -2.33 -7.35
CA LEU A 52 -2.26 -2.33 -6.20
C LEU A 52 -2.32 -0.92 -5.60
N LEU A 53 -3.52 -0.37 -5.46
CA LEU A 53 -3.76 0.93 -4.85
C LEU A 53 -3.88 0.77 -3.32
N ASP A 54 -2.84 0.20 -2.71
CA ASP A 54 -2.75 0.00 -1.27
C ASP A 54 -1.56 0.78 -0.73
N ILE A 55 -1.83 1.93 -0.12
CA ILE A 55 -0.80 2.80 0.44
C ILE A 55 0.07 2.07 1.47
N ASN A 56 -0.46 1.06 2.17
CA ASN A 56 0.26 0.36 3.24
C ASN A 56 1.24 -0.70 2.73
N LYS A 57 1.23 -1.01 1.42
CA LYS A 57 2.14 -2.00 0.81
C LYS A 57 3.47 -1.39 0.35
N HIS A 58 3.68 -0.09 0.52
CA HIS A 58 4.94 0.57 0.18
C HIS A 58 5.97 0.45 1.29
N ASP A 59 7.24 0.41 0.90
CA ASP A 59 8.36 0.41 1.83
C ASP A 59 8.73 1.84 2.26
N TYR A 60 8.08 2.31 3.32
CA TYR A 60 8.32 3.64 3.88
C TYR A 60 9.67 3.80 4.61
N SER A 61 10.51 2.76 4.68
CA SER A 61 11.91 2.91 5.13
C SER A 61 12.77 3.64 4.10
N LYS A 62 12.36 3.64 2.83
CA LYS A 62 13.05 4.34 1.74
C LYS A 62 12.97 5.86 1.90
N SER A 63 13.90 6.58 1.28
CA SER A 63 13.85 8.04 1.19
C SER A 63 12.72 8.51 0.27
N GLU A 64 12.34 9.78 0.37
CA GLU A 64 11.32 10.37 -0.51
C GLU A 64 11.71 10.25 -2.00
N LYS A 65 12.97 10.58 -2.35
CA LYS A 65 13.48 10.41 -3.72
C LYS A 65 13.39 8.96 -4.22
N GLN A 66 13.66 7.98 -3.36
CA GLN A 66 13.55 6.56 -3.72
C GLN A 66 12.09 6.14 -3.93
N MET A 67 11.16 6.69 -3.14
CA MET A 67 9.73 6.49 -3.30
C MET A 67 9.22 7.09 -4.61
N GLU A 68 9.58 8.35 -4.90
CA GLU A 68 9.26 9.04 -6.15
C GLU A 68 9.76 8.25 -7.38
N PHE A 69 11.02 7.80 -7.33
CA PHE A 69 11.60 6.98 -8.39
C PHE A 69 10.85 5.67 -8.59
N ARG A 70 10.46 4.99 -7.50
CA ARG A 70 9.67 3.76 -7.57
C ARG A 70 8.29 4.00 -8.19
N LEU A 71 7.60 5.06 -7.79
CA LEU A 71 6.30 5.43 -8.35
C LEU A 71 6.43 5.76 -9.85
N SER A 72 7.47 6.50 -10.24
CA SER A 72 7.78 6.79 -11.64
C SER A 72 8.00 5.51 -12.46
N ASN A 73 8.72 4.53 -11.93
CA ASN A 73 8.91 3.24 -12.61
C ASN A 73 7.60 2.46 -12.74
N ILE A 74 6.78 2.39 -11.69
CA ILE A 74 5.46 1.74 -11.75
C ILE A 74 4.61 2.40 -12.84
N TRP A 75 4.59 3.73 -12.88
CA TRP A 75 3.88 4.49 -13.91
C TRP A 75 4.38 4.17 -15.31
N TYR A 76 5.70 4.15 -15.50
CA TYR A 76 6.32 3.83 -16.79
C TYR A 76 5.88 2.45 -17.31
N TYR A 77 5.87 1.44 -16.45
CA TYR A 77 5.44 0.09 -16.84
C TYR A 77 3.94 -0.03 -17.09
N LEU A 78 3.11 0.71 -16.35
CA LEU A 78 1.67 0.75 -16.58
C LEU A 78 1.32 1.43 -17.91
N ASN A 79 1.86 2.62 -18.16
CA ASN A 79 1.36 3.53 -19.18
C ASN A 79 2.05 3.37 -20.56
N THR A 80 3.34 3.07 -20.60
CA THR A 80 4.13 3.18 -21.84
C THR A 80 3.86 2.05 -22.82
N THR A 81 3.75 0.82 -22.31
CA THR A 81 3.69 -0.38 -23.16
C THR A 81 2.28 -0.92 -23.37
N ASN A 82 1.34 -0.58 -22.49
CA ASN A 82 0.00 -1.14 -22.49
C ASN A 82 -0.99 -0.29 -23.31
N LYS A 83 -1.99 -0.98 -23.85
CA LYS A 83 -2.99 -0.39 -24.75
C LYS A 83 -4.37 -0.29 -24.11
N ASP A 84 -4.73 -1.28 -23.31
CA ASP A 84 -6.01 -1.34 -22.62
C ASP A 84 -5.82 -1.29 -21.11
N PHE A 85 -6.78 -0.67 -20.44
CA PHE A 85 -6.72 -0.35 -19.01
C PHE A 85 -8.03 -0.68 -18.32
N LEU A 86 -7.93 -1.27 -17.14
CA LEU A 86 -9.04 -1.57 -16.25
C LEU A 86 -8.76 -1.01 -14.86
N TYR A 87 -9.82 -0.66 -14.17
CA TYR A 87 -9.80 -0.27 -12.76
C TYR A 87 -10.74 -1.17 -11.99
N PHE A 88 -10.26 -1.72 -10.88
CA PHE A 88 -11.07 -2.38 -9.88
C PHE A 88 -11.19 -1.47 -8.66
N ASP A 89 -12.42 -1.10 -8.29
CA ASP A 89 -12.70 -0.18 -7.18
C ASP A 89 -12.85 -0.88 -5.82
N GLY A 90 -12.61 -2.20 -5.75
CA GLY A 90 -12.91 -3.02 -4.57
C GLY A 90 -14.19 -3.85 -4.73
N GLU A 91 -15.05 -3.50 -5.69
CA GLU A 91 -16.31 -4.19 -5.94
C GLU A 91 -16.49 -4.61 -7.40
N LYS A 92 -16.14 -3.73 -8.34
CA LYS A 92 -16.42 -3.88 -9.78
C LYS A 92 -15.19 -3.57 -10.61
N LEU A 93 -15.02 -4.34 -11.69
CA LEU A 93 -14.01 -4.10 -12.72
C LEU A 93 -14.62 -3.23 -13.83
N LYS A 94 -13.93 -2.16 -14.21
CA LYS A 94 -14.38 -1.19 -15.22
C LYS A 94 -13.27 -0.96 -16.23
N LYS A 95 -13.62 -0.85 -17.52
CA LYS A 95 -12.69 -0.33 -18.52
C LYS A 95 -12.52 1.16 -18.31
N ILE A 96 -11.28 1.61 -18.35
CA ILE A 96 -10.92 3.02 -18.17
C ILE A 96 -10.06 3.50 -19.33
N THR A 97 -10.08 4.80 -19.55
CA THR A 97 -9.20 5.51 -20.47
C THR A 97 -7.81 5.71 -19.86
N ARG A 98 -6.84 6.06 -20.71
CA ARG A 98 -5.51 6.45 -20.25
C ARG A 98 -5.54 7.71 -19.36
N PHE A 99 -6.49 8.62 -19.61
CA PHE A 99 -6.68 9.80 -18.79
C PHE A 99 -7.13 9.44 -17.36
N GLU A 100 -8.12 8.56 -17.24
CA GLU A 100 -8.60 8.06 -15.95
C GLU A 100 -7.51 7.25 -15.22
N LEU A 101 -6.73 6.45 -15.95
CA LEU A 101 -5.57 5.75 -15.40
C LEU A 101 -4.58 6.72 -14.74
N ASN A 102 -4.23 7.79 -15.46
CA ASN A 102 -3.32 8.83 -14.96
C ASN A 102 -3.88 9.53 -13.72
N ALA A 103 -5.17 9.89 -13.75
CA ALA A 103 -5.81 10.54 -12.60
C ALA A 103 -5.80 9.65 -11.34
N LEU A 104 -6.21 8.38 -11.48
CA LEU A 104 -6.22 7.42 -10.37
C LEU A 104 -4.81 7.15 -9.82
N PHE A 105 -3.82 6.99 -10.71
CA PHE A 105 -2.43 6.76 -10.31
C PHE A 105 -1.82 7.98 -9.59
N ASN A 106 -2.14 9.19 -10.04
CA ASN A 106 -1.65 10.42 -9.41
C ASN A 106 -2.24 10.62 -8.01
N ILE A 107 -3.54 10.33 -7.82
CA ILE A 107 -4.17 10.35 -6.49
C ILE A 107 -3.42 9.42 -5.54
N HIS A 108 -3.25 8.14 -5.94
CA HIS A 108 -2.52 7.16 -5.13
C HIS A 108 -1.07 7.57 -4.86
N SER A 109 -0.38 8.09 -5.87
CA SER A 109 1.02 8.53 -5.72
C SER A 109 1.15 9.69 -4.74
N ASN A 110 0.21 10.65 -4.78
CA ASN A 110 0.18 11.77 -3.86
C ASN A 110 -0.08 11.29 -2.43
N GLU A 111 -1.07 10.43 -2.21
CA GLU A 111 -1.35 9.85 -0.88
C GLU A 111 -0.13 9.11 -0.31
N VAL A 112 0.59 8.37 -1.16
CA VAL A 112 1.80 7.65 -0.78
C VAL A 112 2.91 8.62 -0.36
N LEU A 113 3.13 9.71 -1.10
CA LEU A 113 4.15 10.71 -0.78
C LEU A 113 3.76 11.57 0.42
N GLU A 114 2.50 11.95 0.57
CA GLU A 114 1.98 12.67 1.74
C GLU A 114 2.16 11.83 3.01
N LYS A 115 1.81 10.54 2.95
CA LYS A 115 2.06 9.61 4.06
C LYS A 115 3.54 9.51 4.39
N LYS A 116 4.44 9.50 3.39
CA LYS A 116 5.89 9.49 3.62
C LYS A 116 6.35 10.78 4.32
N LYS A 117 5.86 11.95 3.89
CA LYS A 117 6.15 13.24 4.53
C LYS A 117 5.70 13.23 5.99
N LEU A 118 4.46 12.82 6.25
CA LEU A 118 3.92 12.73 7.60
C LEU A 118 4.76 11.79 8.51
N LEU A 119 5.18 10.63 8.01
CA LEU A 119 6.05 9.71 8.75
C LEU A 119 7.42 10.31 9.08
N ASN A 120 7.98 11.10 8.16
CA ASN A 120 9.24 11.81 8.39
C ASN A 120 9.06 12.93 9.42
N ASP A 121 8.00 13.73 9.31
CA ASP A 121 7.68 14.84 10.22
C ASP A 121 7.43 14.35 11.64
N LEU A 122 6.78 13.18 11.79
CA LEU A 122 6.59 12.53 13.07
C LEU A 122 7.86 11.91 13.64
N ASN A 123 8.93 11.80 12.84
CA ASN A 123 10.13 11.04 13.16
C ASN A 123 9.76 9.61 13.65
N ILE A 124 9.11 8.85 12.76
CA ILE A 124 8.56 7.53 13.10
C ILE A 124 9.60 6.57 13.70
N GLU A 125 10.87 6.73 13.33
CA GLU A 125 11.96 5.92 13.84
C GLU A 125 12.20 6.17 15.33
N LEU A 126 12.30 7.44 15.74
CA LEU A 126 12.42 7.81 17.14
C LEU A 126 11.19 7.35 17.95
N ILE A 127 10.00 7.55 17.41
CA ILE A 127 8.75 7.09 18.04
C ILE A 127 8.77 5.57 18.25
N THR A 128 9.22 4.82 17.25
CA THR A 128 9.31 3.35 17.33
C THR A 128 10.27 2.93 18.44
N PHE A 129 11.44 3.56 18.51
CA PHE A 129 12.44 3.29 19.55
C PHE A 129 11.93 3.59 20.96
N GLU A 130 11.36 4.78 21.17
CA GLU A 130 10.80 5.19 22.48
C GLU A 130 9.69 4.24 22.94
N LEU A 131 8.82 3.85 22.02
CA LEU A 131 7.72 2.95 22.34
C LEU A 131 8.21 1.53 22.65
N LEU A 132 9.20 1.03 21.92
CA LEU A 132 9.80 -0.28 22.18
C LEU A 132 10.45 -0.36 23.57
N ASN A 133 11.18 0.70 23.96
CA ASN A 133 11.76 0.82 25.30
C ASN A 133 10.67 0.82 26.38
N LEU A 134 9.54 1.51 26.14
CA LEU A 134 8.41 1.52 27.06
C LEU A 134 7.74 0.14 27.16
N MET A 135 7.51 -0.55 26.03
CA MET A 135 6.95 -1.90 26.01
C MET A 135 7.80 -2.91 26.78
N THR A 136 9.13 -2.73 26.73
CA THR A 136 10.11 -3.60 27.38
C THR A 136 10.21 -3.32 28.88
N SER A 137 10.20 -2.05 29.28
CA SER A 137 10.35 -1.64 30.68
C SER A 137 9.14 -1.93 31.55
N THR A 138 7.92 -2.00 30.99
CA THR A 138 6.73 -2.23 31.81
C THR A 138 5.60 -2.98 31.08
N ARG A 139 4.90 -3.84 31.82
CA ARG A 139 3.68 -4.51 31.33
C ARG A 139 2.52 -3.52 31.15
N CYS A 140 2.52 -2.41 31.88
CA CYS A 140 1.49 -1.38 31.84
C CYS A 140 1.79 -0.25 30.84
N TRP A 141 2.67 -0.48 29.87
CA TRP A 141 3.12 0.52 28.89
C TRP A 141 1.94 1.28 28.24
N LYS A 142 0.83 0.59 27.95
CA LYS A 142 -0.35 1.26 27.38
C LYS A 142 -0.93 2.32 28.29
N HIS A 143 -1.08 2.01 29.57
CA HIS A 143 -1.57 2.95 30.58
C HIS A 143 -0.65 4.18 30.70
N TYR A 144 0.67 3.98 30.63
CA TYR A 144 1.62 5.09 30.61
C TYR A 144 1.44 5.98 29.40
N VAL A 145 1.33 5.39 28.19
CA VAL A 145 1.07 6.21 26.99
C VAL A 145 -0.23 6.96 27.13
N LEU A 146 -1.31 6.33 27.60
CA LEU A 146 -2.65 6.95 27.75
C LEU A 146 -2.69 8.11 28.75
N ASN A 147 -1.89 8.07 29.81
CA ASN A 147 -1.95 9.06 30.90
C ASN A 147 -0.76 10.02 30.95
N SER A 148 0.24 9.84 30.09
CA SER A 148 1.42 10.70 30.12
C SER A 148 1.18 12.10 29.57
N ASN A 149 1.78 13.10 30.21
CA ASN A 149 1.90 14.46 29.69
C ASN A 149 3.16 14.67 28.83
N ASN A 150 3.97 13.63 28.65
CA ASN A 150 5.15 13.68 27.80
C ASN A 150 4.74 14.01 26.33
N PRO A 151 5.35 15.03 25.70
CA PRO A 151 5.00 15.45 24.35
C PRO A 151 5.13 14.35 23.28
N ALA A 152 6.10 13.44 23.39
CA ALA A 152 6.28 12.34 22.46
C ALA A 152 5.18 11.27 22.64
N LEU A 153 4.84 10.93 23.88
CA LEU A 153 3.72 10.01 24.17
C LEU A 153 2.36 10.62 23.78
N ARG A 154 2.21 11.94 23.86
CA ARG A 154 1.05 12.66 23.31
C ARG A 154 0.94 12.53 21.79
N ARG A 155 2.05 12.74 21.06
CA ARG A 155 2.09 12.55 19.60
C ARG A 155 1.65 11.13 19.22
N LEU A 156 2.13 10.12 19.96
CA LEU A 156 1.72 8.73 19.78
C LEU A 156 0.19 8.54 19.85
N ARG A 157 -0.49 9.12 20.84
CA ARG A 157 -1.95 9.02 20.97
C ARG A 157 -2.73 9.73 19.86
N ASN A 158 -2.21 10.87 19.41
CA ASN A 158 -2.89 11.72 18.43
C ASN A 158 -2.87 11.12 17.03
N TYR A 159 -1.72 10.57 16.62
CA TYR A 159 -1.51 10.10 15.24
C TYR A 159 -1.73 8.61 15.04
N PHE A 160 -1.77 7.80 16.11
CA PHE A 160 -1.95 6.36 16.00
C PHE A 160 -3.20 5.89 16.74
N ASP A 161 -3.84 4.86 16.22
CA ASP A 161 -4.82 4.08 17.00
C ASP A 161 -4.07 3.11 17.92
N PHE A 162 -3.62 3.67 19.04
CA PHE A 162 -2.70 3.01 19.95
C PHE A 162 -3.30 1.76 20.62
N GLU A 163 -4.62 1.67 20.74
CA GLU A 163 -5.28 0.47 21.28
C GLU A 163 -5.05 -0.75 20.40
N LYS A 164 -4.92 -0.55 19.08
CA LYS A 164 -4.68 -1.61 18.10
C LYS A 164 -3.21 -2.09 18.06
N ILE A 165 -2.28 -1.33 18.66
CA ILE A 165 -0.86 -1.71 18.68
C ILE A 165 -0.67 -2.91 19.60
N LYS A 166 0.01 -3.94 19.07
CA LYS A 166 0.35 -5.14 19.83
C LYS A 166 1.72 -4.98 20.48
N LYS A 167 1.89 -5.63 21.63
CA LYS A 167 3.21 -5.71 22.25
C LYS A 167 4.12 -6.56 21.36
N THR A 168 5.31 -6.05 21.08
CA THR A 168 6.39 -6.75 20.38
C THR A 168 7.73 -6.29 20.96
N ASP A 169 8.76 -7.10 20.79
CA ASP A 169 10.16 -6.82 21.09
C ASP A 169 10.97 -6.53 19.81
N LYS A 170 10.33 -6.62 18.63
CA LYS A 170 10.97 -6.43 17.33
C LYS A 170 10.68 -5.06 16.77
N HIS A 171 11.75 -4.27 16.62
CA HIS A 171 11.70 -2.92 16.06
C HIS A 171 11.02 -2.87 14.67
N ILE A 172 11.37 -3.80 13.78
CA ILE A 172 10.84 -3.83 12.40
C ILE A 172 9.32 -4.08 12.39
N GLU A 173 8.83 -4.97 13.26
CA GLU A 173 7.40 -5.28 13.37
C GLU A 173 6.62 -4.08 13.90
N LEU A 174 7.13 -3.44 14.95
CA LEU A 174 6.50 -2.25 15.54
C LEU A 174 6.46 -1.09 14.55
N ARG A 175 7.55 -0.84 13.83
CA ARG A 175 7.61 0.22 12.81
C ARG A 175 6.58 0.00 11.70
N ALA A 176 6.45 -1.24 11.23
CA ALA A 176 5.47 -1.61 10.21
C ALA A 176 4.04 -1.45 10.72
N GLU A 177 3.79 -1.84 11.97
CA GLU A 177 2.49 -1.66 12.62
C GLU A 177 2.11 -0.20 12.79
N LEU A 178 3.04 0.65 13.27
CA LEU A 178 2.82 2.09 13.39
C LEU A 178 2.54 2.73 12.02
N THR A 179 3.33 2.38 11.00
CA THR A 179 3.12 2.86 9.62
C THR A 179 1.71 2.52 9.11
N ARG A 180 1.21 1.33 9.43
CA ARG A 180 -0.14 0.87 9.04
C ARG A 180 -1.25 1.55 9.85
N LEU A 181 -1.02 1.87 11.12
CA LEU A 181 -2.01 2.41 12.05
C LEU A 181 -2.04 3.95 12.13
N LEU A 182 -1.21 4.61 11.32
CA LEU A 182 -1.24 6.06 11.16
C LEU A 182 -2.64 6.49 10.69
N LYS A 183 -3.30 7.31 11.51
CA LYS A 183 -4.61 7.92 11.25
C LYS A 183 -4.47 9.04 10.23
#